data_AF-A0A2H0VUF0-F1
#
_entry.id   AF-A0A2H0VUF0-F1
#
_cell.length_a   1.000
_cell.length_b   1.000
_cell.length_c   1.000
_cell.angle_alpha   90.00
_cell.angle_beta   90.00
_cell.angle_gamma   90.00
#
_symmetry.space_group_name_H-M   'P 1'
#
loop_
_entity.id
_entity.type
_entity.pdbx_description
1 polymer ?
#
loop_
_entity_poly.entity_id
_entity_poly.type
_entity_poly.pdbx_seq_one_letter_code
_entity_poly.pdbx_strand_id
1 'polypeptide(L)'
;MASISNVAHVYSGRGYIPEDEEKEQEPVSRANWITPQKQLSLAKEMAYTKLDSLPDILKESVIDHAIKSASEDSNTFNARLKTIPSLQDLTIKRLLNLSPIMDWYKALNRLNILPKKIPPLPENILHILEGPCPIYGDQKKEDGTNFKVKDTHVLYLIPEELKSLNHFEREISKPYGQTNYFIFRNPLQFHYFRNEDRPEHGDKPFADTHWVLMSKDVLPCSRKKSWETQVDLVDNLAKKAFAKYKIPSLQEAFAVMLLHKVATGESLYQKGDCENGVRWTYTRVNETAKHPPRTGVWADDTRVNETAKNSHMIVGASFPNGVSVNSDYGRNDEHYGVAALRRF
;
A
#
# COMPACT_ATOMS: atom_id res chain seq x y z
N MET A 1 40.98 -35.22 26.04
CA MET A 1 40.32 -34.13 25.30
C MET A 1 39.27 -34.72 24.39
N ALA A 2 38.01 -34.74 24.80
CA ALA A 2 36.89 -35.17 23.97
C ALA A 2 35.91 -33.98 23.88
N SER A 3 35.73 -33.46 22.67
CA SER A 3 34.85 -32.32 22.40
C SER A 3 33.45 -32.86 22.07
N ILE A 4 32.47 -32.49 22.89
CA ILE A 4 31.05 -32.78 22.67
C ILE A 4 30.48 -31.59 21.88
N SER A 5 30.18 -31.82 20.60
CA SER A 5 29.46 -30.88 19.74
C SER A 5 27.96 -31.01 20.01
N ASN A 6 27.40 -30.03 20.73
CA ASN A 6 25.96 -29.85 20.86
C ASN A 6 25.42 -29.16 19.61
N VAL A 7 24.82 -29.92 18.70
CA VAL A 7 23.99 -29.38 17.63
C VAL A 7 22.57 -29.26 18.17
N ALA A 8 22.19 -28.03 18.54
CA ALA A 8 20.81 -27.70 18.86
C ALA A 8 19.98 -27.69 17.56
N HIS A 9 19.14 -28.70 17.37
CA HIS A 9 18.08 -28.67 16.37
C HIS A 9 17.00 -27.67 16.82
N VAL A 10 17.04 -26.47 16.24
CA VAL A 10 15.96 -25.50 16.36
C VAL A 10 14.80 -25.97 15.49
N TYR A 11 13.76 -26.52 16.13
CA TYR A 11 12.48 -26.77 15.49
C TYR A 11 11.80 -25.41 15.20
N SER A 12 11.73 -25.04 13.93
CA SER A 12 10.88 -23.94 13.47
C SER A 12 9.43 -24.40 13.53
N GLY A 13 8.70 -23.96 14.55
CA GLY A 13 7.27 -24.16 14.67
C GLY A 13 6.54 -23.44 13.54
N ARG A 14 6.31 -24.12 12.42
CA ARG A 14 5.33 -23.66 11.42
C ARG A 14 3.97 -23.67 12.08
N GLY A 15 3.36 -22.48 12.22
CA GLY A 15 1.94 -22.39 12.52
C GLY A 15 1.17 -23.19 11.48
N TYR A 16 0.44 -24.21 11.95
CA TYR A 16 -0.44 -25.01 11.11
C TYR A 16 -1.62 -24.14 10.70
N ILE A 17 -1.63 -23.68 9.45
CA ILE A 17 -2.83 -23.12 8.81
C ILE A 17 -3.48 -24.32 8.10
N PRO A 18 -4.74 -24.68 8.41
CA PRO A 18 -5.41 -25.79 7.75
C PRO A 18 -5.41 -25.60 6.23
N GLU A 19 -4.89 -26.58 5.49
CA GLU A 19 -4.79 -26.55 4.01
C GLU A 19 -6.14 -26.37 3.31
N ASP A 20 -7.26 -26.57 4.02
CA ASP A 20 -8.62 -26.52 3.49
C ASP A 20 -9.30 -25.14 3.57
N GLU A 21 -8.74 -24.15 4.29
CA GLU A 21 -9.40 -22.85 4.52
C GLU A 21 -8.94 -21.71 3.58
N GLU A 22 -7.92 -21.92 2.75
CA GLU A 22 -7.47 -20.92 1.76
C GLU A 22 -7.68 -21.38 0.31
N LYS A 23 -8.81 -22.05 0.02
CA LYS A 23 -9.31 -22.03 -1.36
C LYS A 23 -9.52 -20.57 -1.74
N GLU A 24 -8.74 -20.12 -2.70
CA GLU A 24 -8.81 -18.77 -3.21
C GLU A 24 -10.25 -18.40 -3.50
N GLN A 25 -10.67 -17.26 -2.95
CA GLN A 25 -12.00 -16.76 -3.20
C GLN A 25 -12.12 -16.51 -4.70
N GLU A 26 -12.98 -17.28 -5.36
CA GLU A 26 -13.28 -17.07 -6.78
C GLU A 26 -13.74 -15.63 -6.99
N PRO A 27 -13.41 -15.02 -8.15
CA PRO A 27 -13.80 -13.65 -8.42
C PRO A 27 -15.30 -13.47 -8.20
N VAL A 28 -15.63 -12.60 -7.25
CA VAL A 28 -17.02 -12.38 -6.85
C VAL A 28 -17.78 -11.77 -8.03
N SER A 29 -18.82 -12.46 -8.49
CA SER A 29 -19.71 -11.97 -9.54
C SER A 29 -20.17 -10.53 -9.27
N ARG A 30 -20.16 -9.68 -10.30
CA ARG A 30 -20.63 -8.28 -10.21
C ARG A 30 -22.06 -8.17 -9.67
N ALA A 31 -22.87 -9.22 -9.80
CA ALA A 31 -24.22 -9.29 -9.21
C ALA A 31 -24.20 -9.19 -7.67
N ASN A 32 -23.14 -9.69 -7.03
CA ASN A 32 -22.98 -9.73 -5.57
C ASN A 32 -22.24 -8.50 -5.01
N TRP A 33 -21.86 -7.55 -5.86
CA TRP A 33 -21.23 -6.31 -5.42
C TRP A 33 -22.18 -5.47 -4.57
N ILE A 34 -21.61 -4.86 -3.53
CA ILE A 34 -22.35 -4.07 -2.54
C ILE A 34 -22.04 -2.58 -2.69
N THR A 35 -22.84 -1.71 -2.06
CA THR A 35 -22.52 -0.28 -2.04
C THR A 35 -21.37 0.00 -1.08
N PRO A 36 -20.56 1.06 -1.30
CA PRO A 36 -19.53 1.47 -0.34
C PRO A 36 -20.08 1.71 1.07
N GLN A 37 -21.31 2.24 1.19
CA GLN A 37 -21.96 2.45 2.49
C GLN A 37 -22.29 1.12 3.18
N LYS A 38 -22.76 0.12 2.44
CA LYS A 38 -22.99 -1.22 2.99
C LYS A 38 -21.67 -1.85 3.46
N GLN A 39 -20.59 -1.72 2.68
CA GLN A 39 -19.27 -2.20 3.09
C GLN A 39 -18.76 -1.51 4.37
N LEU A 40 -19.00 -0.20 4.48
CA LEU A 40 -18.67 0.59 5.67
C LEU A 40 -19.49 0.13 6.89
N SER A 41 -20.77 -0.19 6.72
CA SER A 41 -21.61 -0.75 7.80
C SER A 41 -21.11 -2.11 8.26
N LEU A 42 -20.72 -2.99 7.34
CA LEU A 42 -20.12 -4.29 7.68
C LEU A 42 -18.80 -4.10 8.45
N ALA A 43 -17.92 -3.21 7.98
CA ALA A 43 -16.67 -2.91 8.67
C ALA A 43 -16.90 -2.32 10.07
N LYS A 44 -17.96 -1.53 10.25
CA LYS A 44 -18.42 -1.03 11.55
C LYS A 44 -18.84 -2.18 12.46
N GLU A 45 -19.73 -3.05 12.01
CA GLU A 45 -20.21 -4.21 12.77
C GLU A 45 -19.03 -5.08 13.23
N MET A 46 -18.06 -5.32 12.34
CA MET A 46 -16.85 -6.07 12.68
C MET A 46 -16.00 -5.36 13.75
N ALA A 47 -15.92 -4.04 13.72
CA ALA A 47 -15.26 -3.25 14.75
C ALA A 47 -16.03 -3.26 16.08
N TYR A 48 -17.36 -3.25 16.05
CA TYR A 48 -18.22 -3.41 17.22
C TYR A 48 -17.96 -4.75 17.91
N THR A 49 -18.01 -5.86 17.18
CA THR A 49 -17.75 -7.19 17.74
C THR A 49 -16.38 -7.26 18.40
N LYS A 50 -15.37 -6.62 17.79
CA LYS A 50 -14.02 -6.56 18.37
C LYS A 50 -13.96 -5.71 19.64
N LEU A 51 -14.63 -4.55 19.66
CA LEU A 51 -14.71 -3.70 20.85
C LEU A 51 -15.41 -4.44 22.00
N ASP A 52 -16.52 -5.14 21.71
CA ASP A 52 -17.28 -5.89 22.71
C ASP A 52 -16.45 -7.05 23.30
N SER A 53 -15.56 -7.65 22.51
CA SER A 53 -14.64 -8.70 22.96
C SER A 53 -13.50 -8.20 23.87
N LEU A 54 -13.29 -6.88 24.00
CA LEU A 54 -12.25 -6.35 24.90
C LEU A 54 -12.68 -6.45 26.37
N PRO A 55 -11.74 -6.71 27.30
CA PRO A 55 -11.96 -6.51 28.73
C PRO A 55 -12.46 -5.10 29.05
N ASP A 56 -13.37 -4.95 30.01
CA ASP A 56 -14.02 -3.66 30.31
C ASP A 56 -13.02 -2.55 30.69
N ILE A 57 -11.93 -2.92 31.37
CA ILE A 57 -10.81 -2.01 31.72
C ILE A 57 -10.16 -1.40 30.45
N LEU A 58 -10.07 -2.17 29.37
CA LEU A 58 -9.52 -1.68 28.10
C LEU A 58 -10.55 -0.88 27.30
N LYS A 59 -11.85 -1.19 27.43
CA LYS A 59 -12.92 -0.40 26.81
C LYS A 59 -12.92 1.03 27.34
N GLU A 60 -12.84 1.21 28.67
CA GLU A 60 -12.79 2.53 29.30
C GLU A 60 -11.57 3.33 28.84
N SER A 61 -10.39 2.71 28.80
CA SER A 61 -9.16 3.38 28.30
C SER A 61 -9.27 3.85 26.85
N VAL A 62 -9.86 3.02 25.97
CA VAL A 62 -10.07 3.37 24.55
C VAL A 62 -11.08 4.51 24.41
N ILE A 63 -12.14 4.50 25.22
CA ILE A 63 -13.17 5.55 25.27
C ILE A 63 -12.57 6.87 25.78
N ASP A 64 -11.82 6.86 26.87
CA ASP A 64 -11.19 8.06 27.44
C ASP A 64 -10.21 8.71 26.47
N HIS A 65 -9.40 7.89 25.79
CA HIS A 65 -8.53 8.39 24.75
C HIS A 65 -9.38 9.05 23.66
N ALA A 66 -10.48 8.41 23.22
CA ALA A 66 -11.36 8.91 22.15
C ALA A 66 -12.00 10.26 22.51
N ILE A 67 -12.43 10.43 23.74
CA ILE A 67 -12.95 11.70 24.27
C ILE A 67 -11.88 12.78 24.21
N LYS A 68 -10.67 12.49 24.70
CA LYS A 68 -9.56 13.46 24.71
C LYS A 68 -9.23 13.96 23.30
N SER A 69 -9.10 13.05 22.34
CA SER A 69 -8.80 13.40 20.95
C SER A 69 -9.95 14.16 20.25
N ALA A 70 -11.21 13.81 20.53
CA ALA A 70 -12.35 14.55 19.98
C ALA A 70 -12.44 15.97 20.54
N SER A 71 -11.96 16.20 21.78
CA SER A 71 -11.87 17.53 22.37
C SER A 71 -10.77 18.39 21.73
N GLU A 72 -9.65 17.78 21.33
CA GLU A 72 -8.53 18.44 20.64
C GLU A 72 -8.89 18.84 19.19
N ASP A 73 -9.71 18.05 18.48
CA ASP A 73 -10.23 18.37 17.14
C ASP A 73 -11.37 19.42 17.16
N SER A 74 -11.83 19.86 18.35
CA SER A 74 -13.08 20.63 18.50
C SER A 74 -13.03 22.09 18.07
N ASN A 75 -11.86 22.63 17.68
CA ASN A 75 -11.81 23.92 16.96
C ASN A 75 -12.55 23.86 15.60
N THR A 76 -12.88 22.66 15.11
CA THR A 76 -13.69 22.41 13.90
C THR A 76 -15.14 21.98 14.17
N PHE A 77 -15.52 21.81 15.44
CA PHE A 77 -16.83 21.28 15.83
C PHE A 77 -17.87 22.40 15.96
N ASN A 78 -18.12 23.11 14.85
CA ASN A 78 -19.07 24.23 14.82
C ASN A 78 -20.48 23.81 14.36
N ALA A 79 -21.46 24.07 15.24
CA ALA A 79 -22.88 24.45 15.02
C ALA A 79 -23.83 23.65 14.10
N ARG A 80 -23.41 22.61 13.36
CA ARG A 80 -24.26 21.94 12.35
C ARG A 80 -24.84 20.58 12.71
N LEU A 81 -24.52 20.01 13.87
CA LEU A 81 -25.11 18.74 14.32
C LEU A 81 -26.17 19.02 15.40
N LYS A 82 -27.46 18.82 15.04
CA LYS A 82 -28.61 18.93 15.98
C LYS A 82 -28.69 17.78 16.99
N THR A 83 -27.80 16.79 16.90
CA THR A 83 -27.73 15.62 17.78
C THR A 83 -26.28 15.36 18.14
N ILE A 84 -26.01 15.29 19.45
CA ILE A 84 -24.71 14.87 19.99
C ILE A 84 -24.58 13.37 19.67
N PRO A 85 -23.55 12.92 18.91
CA PRO A 85 -23.32 11.50 18.68
C PRO A 85 -23.09 10.80 20.01
N SER A 86 -23.54 9.55 20.16
CA SER A 86 -23.28 8.81 21.38
C SER A 86 -21.78 8.60 21.59
N LEU A 87 -21.37 8.35 22.84
CA LEU A 87 -19.98 8.05 23.17
C LEU A 87 -19.47 6.81 22.40
N GLN A 88 -20.35 5.83 22.20
CA GLN A 88 -20.11 4.68 21.35
C GLN A 88 -19.85 5.14 19.91
N ASP A 89 -20.72 5.97 19.31
CA ASP A 89 -20.55 6.51 17.95
C ASP A 89 -19.22 7.26 17.76
N LEU A 90 -18.79 8.04 18.76
CA LEU A 90 -17.50 8.74 18.73
C LEU A 90 -16.33 7.75 18.81
N THR A 91 -16.43 6.75 19.67
CA THR A 91 -15.42 5.69 19.83
C THR A 91 -15.29 4.87 18.57
N ILE A 92 -16.41 4.56 17.90
CA ILE A 92 -16.43 3.83 16.63
C ILE A 92 -15.90 4.69 15.51
N LYS A 93 -16.31 5.94 15.41
CA LYS A 93 -15.77 6.88 14.43
C LYS A 93 -14.25 6.95 14.58
N ARG A 94 -13.75 6.93 15.82
CA ARG A 94 -12.32 6.83 16.08
C ARG A 94 -11.73 5.48 15.71
N LEU A 95 -12.31 4.35 16.10
CA LEU A 95 -11.82 3.01 15.73
C LEU A 95 -11.77 2.82 14.21
N LEU A 96 -12.75 3.34 13.47
CA LEU A 96 -12.75 3.37 12.02
C LEU A 96 -11.73 4.36 11.45
N ASN A 97 -11.55 5.51 12.09
CA ASN A 97 -10.51 6.47 11.69
C ASN A 97 -9.10 5.91 11.94
N LEU A 98 -8.94 5.08 12.98
CA LEU A 98 -7.71 4.41 13.35
C LEU A 98 -7.48 3.11 12.59
N SER A 99 -8.52 2.55 11.94
CA SER A 99 -8.41 1.29 11.23
C SER A 99 -7.94 1.52 9.79
N PRO A 100 -6.76 0.99 9.41
CA PRO A 100 -6.28 1.05 8.02
C PRO A 100 -7.25 0.43 7.01
N ILE A 101 -8.21 -0.38 7.47
CA ILE A 101 -9.24 -1.00 6.62
C ILE A 101 -10.18 0.02 5.96
N MET A 102 -10.23 1.26 6.47
CA MET A 102 -11.16 2.29 5.99
C MET A 102 -10.50 3.37 5.14
N ASP A 103 -9.18 3.31 4.95
CA ASP A 103 -8.47 4.40 4.27
C ASP A 103 -8.86 4.50 2.78
N TRP A 104 -9.20 3.38 2.14
CA TRP A 104 -9.78 3.39 0.79
C TRP A 104 -11.04 4.28 0.71
N TYR A 105 -11.96 4.16 1.68
CA TYR A 105 -13.21 4.91 1.67
C TYR A 105 -12.93 6.39 1.86
N LYS A 106 -12.04 6.73 2.81
CA LYS A 106 -11.61 8.12 3.03
C LYS A 106 -11.03 8.73 1.77
N ALA A 107 -10.13 8.01 1.08
CA ALA A 107 -9.50 8.48 -0.15
C ALA A 107 -10.52 8.73 -1.27
N LEU A 108 -11.32 7.71 -1.60
CA LEU A 108 -12.28 7.78 -2.70
C LEU A 108 -13.38 8.80 -2.43
N ASN A 109 -13.82 8.94 -1.17
CA ASN A 109 -14.80 9.95 -0.77
C ASN A 109 -14.23 11.37 -0.88
N ARG A 110 -12.98 11.60 -0.46
CA ARG A 110 -12.30 12.91 -0.59
C ARG A 110 -12.09 13.31 -2.04
N LEU A 111 -11.81 12.34 -2.91
CA LEU A 111 -11.66 12.55 -4.35
C LEU A 111 -13.00 12.60 -5.11
N ASN A 112 -14.13 12.34 -4.44
CA ASN A 112 -15.46 12.27 -5.04
C ASN A 112 -15.56 11.25 -6.21
N ILE A 113 -14.96 10.08 -6.02
CA ILE A 113 -14.91 8.98 -7.02
C ILE A 113 -15.34 7.64 -6.41
N LEU A 114 -16.25 7.67 -5.42
CA LEU A 114 -16.79 6.44 -4.85
C LEU A 114 -17.61 5.68 -5.93
N PRO A 115 -17.28 4.40 -6.20
CA PRO A 115 -18.07 3.61 -7.12
C PRO A 115 -19.49 3.39 -6.60
N LYS A 116 -20.44 3.20 -7.52
CA LYS A 116 -21.83 2.86 -7.15
C LYS A 116 -21.91 1.51 -6.44
N LYS A 117 -21.08 0.56 -6.88
CA LYS A 117 -20.96 -0.79 -6.34
C LYS A 117 -19.49 -1.20 -6.32
N ILE A 118 -19.12 -2.01 -5.33
CA ILE A 118 -17.76 -2.50 -5.13
C ILE A 118 -17.81 -3.99 -4.82
N PRO A 119 -16.77 -4.76 -5.18
CA PRO A 119 -16.63 -6.12 -4.69
C PRO A 119 -16.62 -6.09 -3.15
N PRO A 120 -17.32 -7.03 -2.48
CA PRO A 120 -17.22 -7.13 -1.03
C PRO A 120 -15.77 -7.39 -0.63
N LEU A 121 -15.36 -6.92 0.54
CA LEU A 121 -14.10 -7.32 1.13
C LEU A 121 -14.03 -8.85 1.26
N PRO A 122 -12.85 -9.46 1.10
CA PRO A 122 -12.67 -10.88 1.36
C PRO A 122 -13.16 -11.25 2.76
N GLU A 123 -13.86 -12.37 2.90
CA GLU A 123 -14.48 -12.74 4.19
C GLU A 123 -13.44 -12.92 5.29
N ASN A 124 -12.25 -13.41 4.94
CA ASN A 124 -11.12 -13.62 5.83
C ASN A 124 -10.19 -12.39 5.97
N ILE A 125 -10.56 -11.21 5.47
CA ILE A 125 -9.64 -10.05 5.43
C ILE A 125 -9.11 -9.66 6.82
N LEU A 126 -9.93 -9.74 7.86
CA LEU A 126 -9.46 -9.44 9.23
C LEU A 126 -8.48 -10.47 9.73
N HIS A 127 -8.72 -11.74 9.43
CA HIS A 127 -7.79 -12.81 9.78
C HIS A 127 -6.45 -12.60 9.07
N ILE A 128 -6.48 -12.28 7.77
CA ILE A 128 -5.28 -11.93 7.00
C ILE A 128 -4.54 -10.75 7.64
N LEU A 129 -5.25 -9.65 7.93
CA LEU A 129 -4.65 -8.42 8.46
C LEU A 129 -4.06 -8.59 9.87
N GLU A 130 -4.68 -9.39 10.73
CA GLU A 130 -4.21 -9.68 12.09
C GLU A 130 -3.21 -10.84 12.17
N GLY A 131 -3.09 -11.61 11.09
CA GLY A 131 -2.20 -12.75 10.97
C GLY A 131 -0.71 -12.38 10.95
N PRO A 132 0.18 -13.37 11.12
CA PRO A 132 1.63 -13.16 11.12
C PRO A 132 2.10 -12.59 9.79
N CYS A 133 3.00 -11.61 9.84
CA CYS A 133 3.54 -11.00 8.62
C CYS A 133 4.52 -11.95 7.89
N PRO A 134 4.26 -12.31 6.62
CA PRO A 134 5.17 -13.20 5.89
C PRO A 134 6.50 -12.53 5.52
N ILE A 135 6.54 -11.20 5.40
CA ILE A 135 7.74 -10.43 5.06
C ILE A 135 8.80 -10.54 6.17
N TYR A 136 8.39 -10.37 7.42
CA TYR A 136 9.31 -10.35 8.57
C TYR A 136 9.41 -11.70 9.29
N GLY A 137 8.48 -12.64 9.05
CA GLY A 137 8.50 -13.95 9.70
C GLY A 137 8.50 -13.84 11.21
N ASP A 138 9.51 -14.43 11.86
CA ASP A 138 9.64 -14.47 13.32
C ASP A 138 10.34 -13.23 13.91
N GLN A 139 10.72 -12.25 13.08
CA GLN A 139 11.31 -11.01 13.58
C GLN A 139 10.31 -10.27 14.46
N LYS A 140 10.84 -9.71 15.56
CA LYS A 140 10.07 -8.95 16.53
C LYS A 140 10.22 -7.45 16.28
N LYS A 141 9.19 -6.70 16.63
CA LYS A 141 9.26 -5.25 16.78
C LYS A 141 10.08 -4.88 18.01
N GLU A 142 10.38 -3.59 18.16
CA GLU A 142 11.08 -3.03 19.32
C GLU A 142 10.35 -3.32 20.64
N ASP A 143 9.02 -3.37 20.63
CA ASP A 143 8.18 -3.71 21.79
C ASP A 143 8.11 -5.22 22.10
N GLY A 144 8.85 -6.06 21.37
CA GLY A 144 8.87 -7.52 21.52
C GLY A 144 7.70 -8.25 20.86
N THR A 145 6.74 -7.55 20.24
CA THR A 145 5.61 -8.17 19.55
C THR A 145 5.97 -8.62 18.13
N ASN A 146 5.19 -9.55 17.57
CA ASN A 146 5.35 -9.97 16.17
C ASN A 146 4.80 -8.91 15.20
N PHE A 147 5.41 -8.81 14.02
CA PHE A 147 4.79 -8.08 12.91
C PHE A 147 3.54 -8.81 12.43
N LYS A 148 2.47 -8.04 12.23
CA LYS A 148 1.24 -8.47 11.56
C LYS A 148 1.17 -7.92 10.14
N VAL A 149 0.31 -8.49 9.31
CA VAL A 149 0.12 -8.02 7.93
C VAL A 149 -0.31 -6.54 7.92
N LYS A 150 -1.25 -6.12 8.78
CA LYS A 150 -1.69 -4.71 8.88
C LYS A 150 -0.59 -3.72 9.24
N ASP A 151 0.48 -4.18 9.89
CA ASP A 151 1.61 -3.32 10.26
C ASP A 151 2.43 -2.98 9.01
N THR A 152 2.47 -3.89 8.06
CA THR A 152 3.41 -3.90 6.93
C THR A 152 2.73 -3.72 5.57
N HIS A 153 1.41 -3.80 5.51
CA HIS A 153 0.62 -3.69 4.28
C HIS A 153 -0.49 -2.66 4.42
N VAL A 154 -0.92 -2.10 3.28
CA VAL A 154 -2.10 -1.27 3.14
C VAL A 154 -3.12 -1.96 2.24
N LEU A 155 -4.40 -1.80 2.58
CA LEU A 155 -5.53 -2.34 1.82
C LEU A 155 -6.26 -1.19 1.12
N TYR A 156 -6.33 -1.24 -0.21
CA TYR A 156 -7.03 -0.24 -1.01
C TYR A 156 -7.97 -0.88 -2.02
N LEU A 157 -9.08 -0.20 -2.30
CA LEU A 157 -9.91 -0.45 -3.47
C LEU A 157 -9.37 0.41 -4.61
N ILE A 158 -9.05 -0.21 -5.74
CA ILE A 158 -8.72 0.49 -6.98
C ILE A 158 -9.97 0.47 -7.86
N PRO A 159 -10.65 1.60 -8.06
CA PRO A 159 -11.86 1.65 -8.87
C PRO A 159 -11.57 1.81 -10.38
N GLU A 160 -12.40 1.22 -11.23
CA GLU A 160 -12.37 1.42 -12.68
C GLU A 160 -12.63 2.90 -13.06
N GLU A 161 -13.28 3.66 -12.16
CA GLU A 161 -13.50 5.10 -12.26
C GLU A 161 -12.20 5.92 -12.40
N LEU A 162 -11.04 5.37 -12.01
CA LEU A 162 -9.74 6.02 -12.25
C LEU A 162 -9.40 6.13 -13.74
N LYS A 163 -10.00 5.28 -14.59
CA LYS A 163 -9.80 5.17 -16.05
C LYS A 163 -8.37 4.91 -16.46
N SER A 164 -7.47 5.90 -16.45
CA SER A 164 -6.06 5.75 -16.83
C SER A 164 -5.16 6.58 -15.91
N LEU A 165 -3.86 6.35 -15.94
CA LEU A 165 -2.90 7.14 -15.15
C LEU A 165 -3.02 8.65 -15.47
N ASN A 166 -3.15 9.00 -16.75
CA ASN A 166 -3.32 10.38 -17.19
C ASN A 166 -4.66 10.97 -16.76
N HIS A 167 -5.75 10.20 -16.86
CA HIS A 167 -7.05 10.66 -16.39
C HIS A 167 -7.06 10.87 -14.88
N PHE A 168 -6.53 9.89 -14.14
CA PHE A 168 -6.46 9.94 -12.69
C PHE A 168 -5.64 11.15 -12.21
N GLU A 169 -4.48 11.40 -12.81
CA GLU A 169 -3.70 12.59 -12.49
C GLU A 169 -4.48 13.88 -12.82
N ARG A 170 -4.87 14.04 -14.08
CA ARG A 170 -5.32 15.33 -14.62
C ARG A 170 -6.69 15.75 -14.08
N GLU A 171 -7.62 14.81 -13.99
CA GLU A 171 -9.03 15.10 -13.69
C GLU A 171 -9.39 14.87 -12.23
N ILE A 172 -8.61 14.08 -11.49
CA ILE A 172 -8.96 13.65 -10.14
C ILE A 172 -7.92 14.13 -9.11
N SER A 173 -6.68 13.65 -9.19
CA SER A 173 -5.71 13.86 -8.11
C SER A 173 -5.10 15.25 -8.12
N LYS A 174 -4.81 15.82 -9.31
CA LYS A 174 -4.23 17.15 -9.44
C LYS A 174 -5.20 18.28 -9.02
N PRO A 175 -6.48 18.30 -9.44
CA PRO A 175 -7.43 19.30 -8.96
C PRO A 175 -7.62 19.25 -7.45
N TYR A 176 -7.78 18.05 -6.88
CA TYR A 176 -7.83 17.88 -5.42
C TYR A 176 -6.54 18.40 -4.77
N GLY A 177 -5.38 18.08 -5.35
CA GLY A 177 -4.09 18.51 -4.85
C GLY A 177 -3.89 20.03 -4.87
N GLN A 178 -4.37 20.73 -5.90
CA GLN A 178 -4.32 22.19 -6.01
C GLN A 178 -5.17 22.89 -4.95
N THR A 179 -6.28 22.27 -4.52
CA THR A 179 -7.13 22.81 -3.45
C THR A 179 -6.55 22.55 -2.05
N ASN A 180 -5.83 21.45 -1.85
CA ASN A 180 -5.46 20.96 -0.51
C ASN A 180 -3.96 21.09 -0.18
N TYR A 181 -3.10 21.40 -1.16
CA TYR A 181 -1.67 21.61 -0.94
C TYR A 181 -1.20 22.94 -1.54
N PHE A 182 -0.04 23.42 -1.09
CA PHE A 182 0.57 24.63 -1.63
C PHE A 182 0.84 24.49 -3.14
N ILE A 183 0.59 25.56 -3.89
CA ILE A 183 0.65 25.60 -5.38
C ILE A 183 1.96 25.01 -5.93
N PHE A 184 3.09 25.27 -5.26
CA PHE A 184 4.41 24.80 -5.68
C PHE A 184 4.79 23.40 -5.15
N ARG A 185 3.90 22.73 -4.40
CA ARG A 185 4.14 21.46 -3.71
C ARG A 185 2.89 20.60 -3.74
N ASN A 186 2.51 20.12 -4.93
CA ASN A 186 1.42 19.17 -5.06
C ASN A 186 1.98 17.74 -5.05
N PRO A 187 1.80 16.95 -3.98
CA PRO A 187 2.25 15.56 -3.92
C PRO A 187 1.40 14.61 -4.75
N LEU A 188 0.29 15.08 -5.32
CA LEU A 188 -0.71 14.28 -6.05
C LEU A 188 -0.62 14.45 -7.57
N GLN A 189 0.58 14.70 -8.10
CA GLN A 189 0.88 14.80 -9.53
C GLN A 189 2.10 13.95 -9.89
N PHE A 190 2.33 13.70 -11.18
CA PHE A 190 3.58 13.15 -11.66
C PHE A 190 4.70 14.18 -11.53
N HIS A 191 5.85 13.74 -11.04
CA HIS A 191 7.06 14.56 -11.01
C HIS A 191 8.02 14.26 -12.17
N TYR A 192 8.17 12.99 -12.58
CA TYR A 192 9.15 12.57 -13.60
C TYR A 192 8.62 11.61 -14.68
N PHE A 193 7.31 11.57 -14.94
CA PHE A 193 6.77 10.67 -15.96
C PHE A 193 7.15 11.12 -17.38
N ARG A 194 8.16 10.47 -17.93
CA ARG A 194 8.77 10.78 -19.22
C ARG A 194 7.76 10.80 -20.37
N ASN A 195 7.92 11.76 -21.27
CA ASN A 195 7.06 11.91 -22.44
C ASN A 195 7.18 10.74 -23.42
N GLU A 196 8.29 9.99 -23.39
CA GLU A 196 8.51 8.82 -24.24
C GLU A 196 7.76 7.58 -23.73
N ASP A 197 7.70 7.39 -22.40
CA ASP A 197 7.06 6.24 -21.77
C ASP A 197 5.56 6.46 -21.52
N ARG A 198 5.14 7.72 -21.38
CA ARG A 198 3.77 8.12 -21.05
C ARG A 198 2.73 7.73 -22.11
N PRO A 199 2.98 7.78 -23.43
CA PRO A 199 2.03 7.28 -24.42
C PRO A 199 1.76 5.77 -24.30
N GLU A 200 2.78 4.99 -23.90
CA GLU A 200 2.65 3.54 -23.77
C GLU A 200 1.91 3.13 -22.50
N HIS A 201 2.09 3.87 -21.40
CA HIS A 201 1.59 3.45 -20.09
C HIS A 201 0.53 4.39 -19.49
N GLY A 202 0.54 5.66 -19.87
CA GLY A 202 -0.28 6.72 -19.28
C GLY A 202 -1.77 6.63 -19.62
N ASP A 203 -2.12 6.15 -20.82
CA ASP A 203 -3.50 6.06 -21.30
C ASP A 203 -4.07 4.63 -21.28
N LYS A 204 -3.29 3.65 -20.81
CA LYS A 204 -3.80 2.29 -20.58
C LYS A 204 -4.95 2.35 -19.56
N PRO A 205 -6.05 1.63 -19.82
CA PRO A 205 -7.16 1.56 -18.87
C PRO A 205 -6.72 0.81 -17.61
N PHE A 206 -7.19 1.25 -16.45
CA PHE A 206 -7.13 0.48 -15.21
C PHE A 206 -7.95 -0.80 -15.40
N ALA A 207 -7.54 -1.87 -14.71
CA ALA A 207 -8.35 -3.06 -14.62
C ALA A 207 -9.67 -2.79 -13.88
N ASP A 208 -10.64 -3.70 -14.06
CA ASP A 208 -11.90 -3.74 -13.30
C ASP A 208 -11.71 -3.48 -11.81
N THR A 209 -12.66 -2.82 -11.17
CA THR A 209 -12.62 -2.49 -9.73
C THR A 209 -12.26 -3.72 -8.87
N HIS A 210 -11.19 -3.60 -8.08
CA HIS A 210 -10.63 -4.72 -7.30
C HIS A 210 -9.94 -4.26 -6.02
N TRP A 211 -9.77 -5.19 -5.09
CA TRP A 211 -9.02 -4.95 -3.85
C TRP A 211 -7.55 -5.28 -4.04
N VAL A 212 -6.69 -4.45 -3.45
CA VAL A 212 -5.25 -4.69 -3.40
C VAL A 212 -4.73 -4.57 -1.97
N LEU A 213 -3.91 -5.54 -1.57
CA LEU A 213 -3.12 -5.52 -0.34
C LEU A 213 -1.65 -5.39 -0.75
N MET A 214 -1.09 -4.20 -0.56
CA MET A 214 0.27 -3.85 -1.02
C MET A 214 1.17 -3.55 0.18
N SER A 215 2.44 -3.95 0.12
CA SER A 215 3.42 -3.63 1.17
C SER A 215 3.64 -2.11 1.30
N LYS A 216 3.78 -1.63 2.54
CA LYS A 216 4.04 -0.21 2.89
C LYS A 216 5.47 0.23 2.60
N ASP A 217 6.37 -0.71 2.36
CA ASP A 217 7.73 -0.46 1.91
C ASP A 217 8.10 -1.52 0.87
N VAL A 218 9.22 -1.34 0.19
CA VAL A 218 9.83 -2.40 -0.60
C VAL A 218 10.30 -3.54 0.31
N LEU A 219 10.32 -4.75 -0.22
CA LEU A 219 10.71 -5.94 0.53
C LEU A 219 12.13 -5.78 1.11
N PRO A 220 12.38 -6.24 2.35
CA PRO A 220 13.71 -6.33 2.92
C PRO A 220 14.67 -7.04 1.97
N CYS A 221 15.91 -6.58 1.91
CA CYS A 221 16.97 -7.12 1.05
C CYS A 221 16.71 -7.03 -0.48
N SER A 222 15.64 -6.36 -0.93
CA SER A 222 15.38 -6.17 -2.37
C SER A 222 16.18 -5.02 -2.99
N ARG A 223 16.61 -4.04 -2.19
CA ARG A 223 17.43 -2.90 -2.65
C ARG A 223 18.81 -3.38 -3.14
N LYS A 224 19.39 -2.68 -4.13
CA LYS A 224 20.68 -3.03 -4.76
C LYS A 224 20.70 -4.45 -5.37
N LYS A 225 19.54 -5.02 -5.73
CA LYS A 225 19.43 -6.35 -6.37
C LYS A 225 19.00 -6.25 -7.82
N SER A 226 19.37 -7.27 -8.61
CA SER A 226 18.88 -7.41 -9.98
C SER A 226 17.36 -7.62 -10.00
N TRP A 227 16.74 -7.40 -11.16
CA TRP A 227 15.31 -7.64 -11.33
C TRP A 227 14.95 -9.10 -11.05
N GLU A 228 15.75 -10.05 -11.55
CA GLU A 228 15.52 -11.48 -11.36
C GLU A 228 15.53 -11.85 -9.87
N THR A 229 16.50 -11.32 -9.12
CA THR A 229 16.54 -11.52 -7.66
C THR A 229 15.32 -10.91 -6.96
N GLN A 230 14.81 -9.77 -7.45
CA GLN A 230 13.61 -9.15 -6.91
C GLN A 230 12.34 -9.96 -7.20
N VAL A 231 12.23 -10.52 -8.40
CA VAL A 231 11.17 -11.47 -8.76
C VAL A 231 11.21 -12.68 -7.83
N ASP A 232 12.39 -13.28 -7.64
CA ASP A 232 12.56 -14.43 -6.74
C ASP A 232 12.15 -14.13 -5.29
N LEU A 233 12.40 -12.91 -4.80
CA LEU A 233 11.97 -12.49 -3.46
C LEU A 233 10.44 -12.46 -3.33
N VAL A 234 9.74 -11.95 -4.36
CA VAL A 234 8.27 -11.93 -4.37
C VAL A 234 7.69 -13.33 -4.50
N ASP A 235 8.28 -14.18 -5.35
CA ASP A 235 7.85 -15.58 -5.52
C ASP A 235 8.07 -16.40 -4.24
N ASN A 236 9.19 -16.19 -3.55
CA ASN A 236 9.45 -16.83 -2.27
C ASN A 236 8.50 -16.33 -1.18
N LEU A 237 8.15 -15.04 -1.18
CA LEU A 237 7.11 -14.49 -0.31
C LEU A 237 5.77 -15.16 -0.58
N ALA A 238 5.38 -15.30 -1.86
CA ALA A 238 4.14 -15.95 -2.26
C ALA A 238 4.06 -17.41 -1.76
N LYS A 239 5.15 -18.18 -1.94
CA LYS A 239 5.27 -19.56 -1.44
C LYS A 239 5.20 -19.63 0.09
N LYS A 240 5.91 -18.75 0.78
CA LYS A 240 5.95 -18.71 2.26
C LYS A 240 4.59 -18.34 2.86
N ALA A 241 3.89 -17.40 2.22
CA ALA A 241 2.60 -16.92 2.66
C ALA A 241 1.43 -17.80 2.19
N PHE A 242 1.68 -18.81 1.35
CA PHE A 242 0.66 -19.57 0.63
C PHE A 242 -0.37 -18.67 -0.08
N ALA A 243 0.09 -17.53 -0.60
CA ALA A 243 -0.77 -16.50 -1.18
C ALA A 243 -0.17 -15.94 -2.47
N LYS A 244 -1.01 -15.54 -3.43
CA LYS A 244 -0.61 -14.97 -4.72
C LYS A 244 -0.09 -13.53 -4.62
N TYR A 245 1.06 -13.36 -3.97
CA TYR A 245 1.83 -12.14 -4.08
C TYR A 245 2.47 -12.03 -5.47
N LYS A 246 2.43 -10.84 -6.03
CA LYS A 246 3.05 -10.48 -7.32
C LYS A 246 3.74 -9.12 -7.21
N ILE A 247 4.59 -8.83 -8.18
CA ILE A 247 5.09 -7.48 -8.38
C ILE A 247 3.91 -6.60 -8.83
N PRO A 248 3.71 -5.41 -8.23
CA PRO A 248 2.62 -4.53 -8.62
C PRO A 248 2.79 -4.04 -10.07
N SER A 249 1.67 -3.78 -10.74
CA SER A 249 1.68 -2.97 -11.95
C SER A 249 1.95 -1.49 -11.62
N LEU A 250 2.33 -0.71 -12.63
CA LEU A 250 2.51 0.74 -12.52
C LEU A 250 1.23 1.41 -12.03
N GLN A 251 0.09 1.01 -12.59
CA GLN A 251 -1.23 1.50 -12.22
C GLN A 251 -1.57 1.18 -10.76
N GLU A 252 -1.37 -0.08 -10.34
CA GLU A 252 -1.66 -0.52 -8.97
C GLU A 252 -0.82 0.24 -7.96
N ALA A 253 0.51 0.27 -8.14
CA ALA A 253 1.42 0.95 -7.24
C ALA A 253 1.16 2.47 -7.18
N PHE A 254 0.96 3.11 -8.34
CA PHE A 254 0.66 4.55 -8.39
C PHE A 254 -0.67 4.90 -7.70
N ALA A 255 -1.72 4.12 -7.96
CA ALA A 255 -3.02 4.33 -7.34
C ALA A 255 -2.95 4.19 -5.82
N VAL A 256 -2.33 3.12 -5.31
CA VAL A 256 -2.19 2.90 -3.87
C VAL A 256 -1.41 4.05 -3.22
N MET A 257 -0.31 4.53 -3.82
CA MET A 257 0.46 5.65 -3.27
C MET A 257 -0.35 6.94 -3.17
N LEU A 258 -1.09 7.30 -4.23
CA LEU A 258 -1.89 8.52 -4.23
C LEU A 258 -3.11 8.41 -3.31
N LEU A 259 -3.81 7.28 -3.33
CA LEU A 259 -4.96 7.06 -2.45
C LEU A 259 -4.52 7.06 -0.98
N HIS A 260 -3.36 6.49 -0.68
CA HIS A 260 -2.76 6.56 0.65
C HIS A 260 -2.48 8.00 1.07
N LYS A 261 -1.81 8.78 0.22
CA LYS A 261 -1.54 10.19 0.49
C LYS A 261 -2.81 11.00 0.74
N VAL A 262 -3.88 10.74 -0.03
CA VAL A 262 -5.17 11.41 0.17
C VAL A 262 -5.83 10.97 1.47
N ALA A 263 -5.78 9.69 1.85
CA ALA A 263 -6.42 9.19 3.06
C ALA A 263 -5.72 9.66 4.34
N THR A 264 -4.40 9.53 4.39
CA THR A 264 -3.61 9.69 5.62
C THR A 264 -2.85 11.02 5.68
N GLY A 265 -2.61 11.66 4.53
CA GLY A 265 -1.69 12.78 4.43
C GLY A 265 -0.21 12.36 4.41
N GLU A 266 0.09 11.07 4.56
CA GLU A 266 1.44 10.51 4.63
C GLU A 266 1.88 9.95 3.27
N SER A 267 3.20 9.90 3.04
CA SER A 267 3.75 9.17 1.89
C SER A 267 3.73 7.68 2.20
N LEU A 268 3.29 6.84 1.26
CA LEU A 268 3.27 5.39 1.46
C LEU A 268 4.68 4.87 1.77
N TYR A 269 5.63 5.21 0.92
CA TYR A 269 7.05 5.01 1.21
C TYR A 269 7.55 6.21 1.99
N GLN A 270 7.90 5.97 3.24
CA GLN A 270 8.56 6.98 4.06
C GLN A 270 9.88 7.40 3.40
N LYS A 271 10.25 8.65 3.62
CA LYS A 271 11.54 9.20 3.15
C LYS A 271 12.63 8.24 3.64
N GLY A 272 13.49 7.79 2.73
CA GLY A 272 14.58 6.93 3.13
C GLY A 272 15.40 7.62 4.22
N ASP A 273 15.89 6.82 5.14
CA ASP A 273 16.61 7.30 6.30
C ASP A 273 17.86 8.09 5.86
N CYS A 274 18.01 9.31 6.38
CA CYS A 274 19.20 10.12 6.18
C CYS A 274 20.46 9.40 6.67
N GLU A 275 20.33 8.49 7.63
CA GLU A 275 21.42 7.68 8.17
C GLU A 275 21.93 6.63 7.17
N ASN A 276 21.10 6.25 6.18
CA ASN A 276 21.48 5.37 5.08
C ASN A 276 21.74 6.12 3.76
N GLY A 277 21.67 7.46 3.75
CA GLY A 277 21.92 8.32 2.58
C GLY A 277 20.79 8.36 1.52
N VAL A 278 19.75 7.54 1.68
CA VAL A 278 18.72 7.33 0.66
C VAL A 278 17.63 8.40 0.76
N ARG A 279 17.64 9.43 -0.10
CA ARG A 279 16.59 10.47 -0.07
C ARG A 279 15.21 10.00 -0.56
N TRP A 280 15.16 8.89 -1.30
CA TRP A 280 13.99 8.45 -2.06
C TRP A 280 13.90 6.94 -2.14
N THR A 281 12.71 6.39 -1.92
CA THR A 281 12.40 4.97 -2.13
C THR A 281 11.50 4.82 -3.36
N TYR A 282 11.85 3.88 -4.22
CA TYR A 282 11.06 3.47 -5.36
C TYR A 282 10.86 1.95 -5.36
N THR A 283 9.69 1.52 -5.81
CA THR A 283 9.46 0.12 -6.21
C THR A 283 9.61 0.00 -7.71
N ARG A 284 10.31 -1.04 -8.17
CA ARG A 284 10.15 -1.52 -9.54
C ARG A 284 8.74 -2.09 -9.72
N VAL A 285 8.21 -1.96 -10.94
CA VAL A 285 6.91 -2.50 -11.36
C VAL A 285 7.09 -3.39 -12.58
N ASN A 286 6.04 -4.14 -12.93
CA ASN A 286 6.12 -5.16 -13.98
C ASN A 286 6.38 -4.58 -15.39
N GLU A 287 5.96 -3.34 -15.62
CA GLU A 287 6.14 -2.64 -16.89
C GLU A 287 7.59 -2.26 -17.15
N THR A 288 7.95 -2.16 -18.43
CA THR A 288 9.26 -1.71 -18.87
C THR A 288 9.15 -0.43 -19.71
N ALA A 289 10.22 0.37 -19.67
CA ALA A 289 10.45 1.52 -20.53
C ALA A 289 11.26 1.08 -21.75
N LYS A 290 10.89 1.59 -22.92
CA LYS A 290 11.70 1.45 -24.13
C LYS A 290 12.69 2.59 -24.16
N HIS A 291 13.96 2.30 -23.97
CA HIS A 291 14.99 3.32 -24.17
C HIS A 291 15.45 3.35 -25.62
N PRO A 292 15.48 4.53 -26.26
CA PRO A 292 16.32 4.66 -27.44
C PRO A 292 17.77 4.35 -27.03
N PRO A 293 18.59 3.75 -27.91
CA PRO A 293 20.02 3.63 -27.66
C PRO A 293 20.56 4.98 -27.22
N ARG A 294 21.36 5.01 -26.14
CA ARG A 294 22.03 6.24 -25.70
C ARG A 294 23.04 6.67 -26.77
N THR A 295 22.60 7.45 -27.74
CA THR A 295 23.50 8.13 -28.70
C THR A 295 23.93 9.45 -28.07
N GLY A 296 24.78 9.38 -27.04
CA GLY A 296 25.25 10.55 -26.32
C GLY A 296 26.73 10.45 -25.99
N VAL A 297 27.52 11.33 -26.62
CA VAL A 297 28.98 11.51 -26.45
C VAL A 297 29.28 12.13 -25.08
N TRP A 298 28.99 11.40 -24.01
CA TRP A 298 29.58 11.63 -22.68
C TRP A 298 30.49 10.44 -22.31
N ALA A 299 31.12 9.87 -23.33
CA ALA A 299 32.02 8.73 -23.25
C ALA A 299 33.39 9.17 -22.74
N ASP A 300 33.51 9.30 -21.42
CA ASP A 300 34.71 8.82 -20.71
C ASP A 300 34.52 7.34 -20.33
N ASP A 301 33.28 6.93 -20.04
CA ASP A 301 33.01 5.56 -19.63
C ASP A 301 32.96 4.62 -20.84
N THR A 302 34.06 3.91 -21.07
CA THR A 302 34.28 2.89 -22.12
C THR A 302 33.40 1.63 -21.95
N ARG A 303 32.31 1.72 -21.19
CA ARG A 303 31.34 0.65 -20.99
C ARG A 303 30.09 0.86 -21.85
N VAL A 304 30.16 0.11 -22.94
CA VAL A 304 29.09 -0.70 -23.57
C VAL A 304 28.22 -0.05 -24.65
N ASN A 305 28.50 -0.50 -25.88
CA ASN A 305 27.50 -0.87 -26.89
C ASN A 305 26.58 -1.99 -26.35
N GLU A 306 25.78 -1.72 -25.31
CA GLU A 306 24.72 -2.64 -24.91
C GLU A 306 23.46 -2.21 -25.65
N THR A 307 23.07 -3.03 -26.64
CA THR A 307 21.73 -3.07 -27.23
C THR A 307 20.69 -2.66 -26.21
N ALA A 308 19.85 -1.68 -26.55
CA ALA A 308 18.81 -1.10 -25.71
C ALA A 308 18.05 -2.20 -24.92
N LYS A 309 18.50 -2.49 -23.70
CA LYS A 309 17.80 -3.38 -22.79
C LYS A 309 16.63 -2.57 -22.25
N ASN A 310 15.43 -3.12 -22.42
CA ASN A 310 14.23 -2.62 -21.74
C ASN A 310 14.57 -2.46 -20.26
N SER A 311 14.39 -1.25 -19.74
CA SER A 311 14.61 -0.96 -18.31
C SER A 311 13.29 -1.08 -17.58
N HIS A 312 13.30 -1.56 -16.35
CA HIS A 312 12.04 -1.67 -15.59
C HIS A 312 11.57 -0.28 -15.18
N MET A 313 10.26 -0.08 -15.26
CA MET A 313 9.63 1.11 -14.71
C MET A 313 9.75 1.07 -13.18
N ILE A 314 9.90 2.25 -12.59
CA ILE A 314 9.93 2.48 -11.15
C ILE A 314 8.91 3.55 -10.78
N VAL A 315 8.29 3.37 -9.61
CA VAL A 315 7.35 4.35 -9.04
C VAL A 315 7.64 4.56 -7.55
N GLY A 316 7.59 5.81 -7.11
CA GLY A 316 7.82 6.15 -5.71
C GLY A 316 8.15 7.62 -5.50
N ALA A 317 9.02 7.88 -4.52
CA ALA A 317 9.55 9.20 -4.21
C ALA A 317 8.49 10.31 -4.05
N SER A 318 7.44 10.05 -3.26
CA SER A 318 6.41 11.05 -3.02
C SER A 318 6.81 12.04 -1.93
N PHE A 319 6.69 13.34 -2.26
CA PHE A 319 6.84 14.53 -1.42
C PHE A 319 8.19 15.28 -1.53
N PRO A 320 8.19 16.62 -1.62
CA PRO A 320 7.01 17.51 -1.71
C PRO A 320 6.43 17.64 -3.13
N ASN A 321 7.07 17.05 -4.15
CA ASN A 321 6.87 17.50 -5.53
C ASN A 321 5.92 16.63 -6.38
N GLY A 322 5.51 15.46 -5.89
CA GLY A 322 4.69 14.50 -6.63
C GLY A 322 5.21 13.08 -6.51
N VAL A 323 4.50 12.13 -7.12
CA VAL A 323 4.96 10.74 -7.29
C VAL A 323 5.81 10.69 -8.55
N SER A 324 7.03 10.17 -8.42
CA SER A 324 7.94 10.01 -9.55
C SER A 324 7.70 8.65 -10.21
N VAL A 325 7.48 8.68 -11.53
CA VAL A 325 7.44 7.50 -12.39
C VAL A 325 8.62 7.63 -13.34
N ASN A 326 9.53 6.67 -13.36
CA ASN A 326 10.74 6.73 -14.19
C ASN A 326 11.10 5.30 -14.65
N SER A 327 12.20 5.16 -15.37
CA SER A 327 12.86 3.87 -15.52
C SER A 327 14.09 3.78 -14.61
N ASP A 328 14.53 2.57 -14.32
CA ASP A 328 15.71 2.33 -13.49
C ASP A 328 17.05 2.46 -14.25
N TYR A 329 17.02 2.65 -15.57
CA TYR A 329 18.19 2.63 -16.48
C TYR A 329 19.10 1.41 -16.29
N GLY A 330 18.54 0.27 -15.87
CA GLY A 330 19.31 -0.93 -15.55
C GLY A 330 20.27 -0.78 -14.38
N ARG A 331 20.14 0.27 -13.55
CA ARG A 331 20.98 0.47 -12.37
C ARG A 331 20.46 -0.36 -11.20
N ASN A 332 21.35 -1.08 -10.54
CA ASN A 332 21.08 -1.70 -9.24
C ASN A 332 21.41 -0.72 -8.13
N ASP A 333 20.57 0.31 -7.99
CA ASP A 333 20.76 1.39 -7.03
C ASP A 333 20.11 1.07 -5.67
N GLU A 334 20.53 1.80 -4.65
CA GLU A 334 20.00 1.73 -3.29
C GLU A 334 18.59 2.29 -3.15
N HIS A 335 18.19 3.11 -4.11
CA HIS A 335 16.86 3.70 -4.20
C HIS A 335 15.79 2.71 -4.68
N TYR A 336 16.17 1.59 -5.31
CA TYR A 336 15.24 0.71 -6.02
C TYR A 336 15.09 -0.63 -5.32
N GLY A 337 13.92 -0.89 -4.77
CA GLY A 337 13.51 -2.22 -4.30
C GLY A 337 12.30 -2.73 -5.08
N VAL A 338 11.67 -3.77 -4.57
CA VAL A 338 10.39 -4.28 -5.09
C VAL A 338 9.39 -4.38 -3.95
N ALA A 339 8.19 -3.84 -4.14
CA ALA A 339 7.05 -4.07 -3.26
C ALA A 339 6.31 -5.34 -3.68
N ALA A 340 5.57 -5.92 -2.74
CA ALA A 340 4.71 -7.06 -3.01
C ALA A 340 3.25 -6.63 -2.96
N LEU A 341 2.45 -7.15 -3.87
CA LEU A 341 1.02 -6.87 -3.97
C LEU A 341 0.24 -8.18 -4.08
N ARG A 342 -0.82 -8.31 -3.28
CA ARG A 342 -1.85 -9.36 -3.41
C ARG A 342 -3.14 -8.71 -3.90
N ARG A 343 -3.76 -9.29 -4.93
CA ARG A 343 -5.06 -8.87 -5.46
C ARG A 343 -6.16 -9.80 -4.94
N PHE A 344 -7.35 -9.25 -4.70
CA PHE A 344 -8.57 -10.00 -4.41
C PHE A 344 -9.68 -9.63 -5.40
#